data_AF-A0A1N6JT48-F1
#
_entry.id   AF-A0A1N6JT48-F1
#
_cell.length_a   1.000
_cell.length_b   1.000
_cell.length_c   1.000
_cell.angle_alpha   90.00
_cell.angle_beta   90.00
_cell.angle_gamma   90.00
#
_symmetry.space_group_name_H-M   'P 1'
#
loop_
_entity.id
_entity.type
_entity.pdbx_description
1 polymer ?
#
loop_
_entity_poly.entity_id
_entity_poly.type
_entity_poly.pdbx_seq_one_letter_code
_entity_poly.pdbx_strand_id
1 'polypeptide(L)'
;MPALITSDEYAVCETVIESIFSEAVDQAAGPGRRPFRHERHPAPGLMYATVPKERENNGVVTVDWNVVLGSQQVAERALEPSTCSRTINTALVKRQHATGRDHNARKARKTYWFSNDWRVHEAIIYFSPYSDNFCWGGGDVAFAWGGWSLAASKPCNSGAGFATHIWSVNEWLTFPAVR
;
A
#
# COMPACT_ATOMS: atom_id res chain seq x y z
N MET A 1 -1.66 -13.65 7.54
CA MET A 1 -2.59 -12.83 6.75
C MET A 1 -2.39 -11.36 7.09
N PRO A 2 -2.59 -10.42 6.14
CA PRO A 2 -2.66 -8.99 6.45
C PRO A 2 -3.84 -8.70 7.39
N ALA A 3 -3.64 -7.79 8.35
CA ALA A 3 -4.66 -7.46 9.36
C ALA A 3 -5.83 -6.63 8.81
N LEU A 4 -5.60 -5.86 7.75
CA LEU A 4 -6.61 -5.08 7.03
C LEU A 4 -6.13 -4.84 5.59
N ILE A 5 -6.97 -5.15 4.61
CA ILE A 5 -6.74 -4.84 3.20
C ILE A 5 -7.63 -3.66 2.81
N THR A 6 -7.06 -2.64 2.17
CA THR A 6 -7.82 -1.49 1.65
C THR A 6 -7.64 -1.33 0.15
N SER A 7 -8.70 -1.01 -0.57
CA SER A 7 -8.63 -0.66 -1.98
C SER A 7 -9.61 0.45 -2.36
N ASP A 8 -9.49 0.92 -3.59
CA ASP A 8 -10.60 1.60 -4.25
C ASP A 8 -11.72 0.61 -4.56
N GLU A 9 -12.91 1.13 -4.86
CA GLU A 9 -14.16 0.41 -5.13
C GLU A 9 -14.14 -0.39 -6.45
N TYR A 10 -13.02 -1.01 -6.79
CA TYR A 10 -12.91 -1.83 -7.98
C TYR A 10 -13.58 -3.19 -7.74
N ALA A 11 -14.69 -3.44 -8.46
CA ALA A 11 -15.57 -4.59 -8.24
C ALA A 11 -14.87 -5.96 -8.25
N VAL A 12 -13.72 -6.08 -8.93
CA VAL A 12 -12.98 -7.34 -9.02
C VAL A 12 -12.21 -7.65 -7.72
N CYS A 13 -11.85 -6.63 -6.94
CA CYS A 13 -10.97 -6.79 -5.77
C CYS A 13 -11.55 -7.74 -4.72
N GLU A 14 -12.84 -7.65 -4.42
CA GLU A 14 -13.51 -8.55 -3.47
C GLU A 14 -13.34 -10.01 -3.88
N THR A 15 -13.77 -10.36 -5.10
CA THR A 15 -13.70 -11.74 -5.61
C THR A 15 -12.27 -12.30 -5.63
N VAL A 16 -11.29 -11.46 -5.95
CA VAL A 16 -9.88 -11.86 -6.00
C VAL A 16 -9.34 -12.08 -4.59
N ILE A 17 -9.62 -11.16 -3.67
CA ILE A 17 -9.23 -11.26 -2.26
C ILE A 17 -9.81 -12.53 -1.65
N GLU A 18 -11.11 -12.78 -1.84
CA GLU A 18 -11.73 -14.03 -1.40
C GLU A 18 -11.06 -15.24 -2.05
N SER A 19 -10.79 -15.23 -3.36
CA SER A 19 -10.20 -16.39 -4.03
C SER A 19 -8.80 -16.77 -3.54
N ILE A 20 -8.02 -15.77 -3.11
CA ILE A 20 -6.63 -15.94 -2.65
C ILE A 20 -6.60 -16.30 -1.17
N PHE A 21 -7.45 -15.65 -0.37
CA PHE A 21 -7.45 -15.72 1.08
C PHE A 21 -8.59 -16.59 1.65
N SER A 22 -9.24 -17.40 0.82
CA SER A 22 -10.17 -18.43 1.30
C SER A 22 -9.49 -19.78 1.39
N GLU A 23 -9.86 -20.53 2.42
CA GLU A 23 -9.46 -21.93 2.58
C GLU A 23 -10.55 -22.82 1.97
N ALA A 24 -10.12 -23.91 1.31
CA ALA A 24 -11.04 -24.92 0.82
C ALA A 24 -11.51 -25.75 2.01
N VAL A 25 -12.83 -25.87 2.18
CA VAL A 25 -13.36 -26.80 3.19
C VAL A 25 -13.36 -28.20 2.62
N ASP A 26 -12.70 -29.10 3.33
CA ASP A 26 -12.84 -30.54 3.09
C ASP A 26 -14.25 -30.96 3.49
N GLN A 27 -15.12 -31.11 2.49
CA GLN A 27 -16.44 -31.67 2.72
C GLN A 27 -16.31 -33.15 3.11
N ALA A 28 -16.96 -33.52 4.21
CA ALA A 28 -17.02 -34.91 4.67
C ALA A 28 -17.49 -35.83 3.54
N ALA A 29 -16.85 -36.99 3.39
CA ALA A 29 -17.18 -37.96 2.35
C ALA A 29 -18.55 -38.59 2.61
N GLY A 30 -19.62 -37.91 2.18
CA GLY A 30 -20.95 -38.48 2.11
C GLY A 30 -21.08 -39.46 0.94
N PRO A 31 -22.11 -40.31 0.92
CA PRO A 31 -22.41 -41.16 -0.23
C PRO A 31 -22.78 -40.29 -1.44
N GLY A 32 -21.88 -40.19 -2.42
CA GLY A 32 -22.07 -39.40 -3.63
C GLY A 32 -20.76 -39.01 -4.31
N ARG A 33 -20.85 -38.47 -5.54
CA ARG A 33 -19.68 -37.92 -6.24
C ARG A 33 -19.25 -36.63 -5.52
N ARG A 34 -17.98 -36.55 -5.12
CA ARG A 34 -17.42 -35.29 -4.59
C ARG A 34 -17.68 -34.15 -5.59
N PRO A 35 -18.20 -32.99 -5.13
CA PRO A 35 -18.42 -31.86 -6.02
C PRO A 35 -17.10 -31.41 -6.64
N PHE A 36 -17.17 -30.98 -7.91
CA PHE A 36 -15.99 -30.56 -8.67
C PHE A 36 -15.39 -29.24 -8.14
N ARG A 37 -16.18 -28.43 -7.44
CA ARG A 37 -15.71 -27.24 -6.72
C ARG A 37 -15.88 -27.44 -5.22
N HIS A 38 -14.79 -27.24 -4.50
CA HIS A 38 -14.83 -27.11 -3.05
C HIS A 38 -15.53 -25.81 -2.67
N GLU A 39 -16.40 -25.87 -1.67
CA GLU A 39 -16.82 -24.67 -0.96
C GLU A 39 -15.59 -24.00 -0.36
N ARG A 40 -15.51 -22.68 -0.53
CA ARG A 40 -14.42 -21.84 -0.02
C ARG A 40 -15.01 -20.88 0.97
N HIS A 41 -14.41 -20.80 2.14
CA HIS A 41 -14.74 -19.78 3.12
C HIS A 41 -13.57 -18.81 3.28
N PRO A 42 -13.84 -17.49 3.33
CA PRO A 42 -12.84 -16.52 3.71
C PRO A 42 -12.18 -16.96 5.01
N ALA A 43 -10.84 -16.93 5.08
CA ALA A 43 -10.18 -17.37 6.29
C ALA A 43 -10.63 -16.52 7.48
N PRO A 44 -10.72 -17.11 8.69
CA PRO A 44 -11.12 -16.39 9.89
C PRO A 44 -10.21 -15.16 10.11
N GLY A 45 -10.82 -13.97 10.17
CA GLY A 45 -10.10 -12.72 10.37
C GLY A 45 -9.62 -12.02 9.09
N LEU A 46 -10.02 -12.48 7.90
CA LEU A 46 -9.84 -11.70 6.68
C LEU A 46 -10.66 -10.41 6.74
N MET A 47 -9.97 -9.28 6.64
CA MET A 47 -10.56 -7.95 6.71
C MET A 47 -10.33 -7.20 5.40
N TYR A 48 -11.40 -6.74 4.78
CA TYR A 48 -11.34 -5.95 3.55
C TYR A 48 -12.28 -4.78 3.60
N ALA A 49 -11.75 -3.59 3.32
CA ALA A 49 -12.50 -2.35 3.27
C ALA A 49 -12.25 -1.59 1.97
N THR A 50 -13.30 -0.96 1.46
CA THR A 50 -13.25 -0.12 0.28
C THR A 50 -13.32 1.35 0.68
N VAL A 51 -12.69 2.20 -0.11
CA VAL A 51 -12.71 3.66 0.07
C VAL A 51 -13.29 4.28 -1.20
N PRO A 52 -14.64 4.33 -1.32
CA PRO A 52 -15.30 5.02 -2.43
C PRO A 52 -14.94 6.50 -2.42
N LYS A 53 -14.82 7.06 -3.63
CA LYS A 53 -14.52 8.47 -3.84
C LYS A 53 -15.56 9.06 -4.77
N GLU A 54 -16.36 9.96 -4.26
CA GLU A 54 -17.27 10.73 -5.09
C GLU A 54 -16.49 11.80 -5.83
N ARG A 55 -16.74 11.92 -7.14
CA ARG A 55 -16.06 12.87 -7.99
C ARG A 55 -17.05 13.69 -8.79
N GLU A 56 -16.85 15.00 -8.77
CA GLU A 56 -17.56 15.95 -9.63
C GLU A 56 -16.52 16.84 -10.33
N ASN A 57 -16.73 17.11 -11.61
CA ASN A 57 -15.86 18.01 -12.40
C ASN A 57 -14.35 17.72 -12.27
N ASN A 58 -13.98 16.44 -12.27
CA ASN A 58 -12.60 15.96 -12.13
C ASN A 58 -11.94 16.22 -10.76
N GLY A 59 -12.70 16.72 -9.78
CA GLY A 59 -12.31 16.84 -8.37
C GLY A 59 -12.89 15.73 -7.51
N VAL A 60 -12.28 15.44 -6.37
CA VAL A 60 -12.85 14.54 -5.35
C VAL A 60 -13.66 15.41 -4.39
N VAL A 61 -14.94 15.09 -4.23
CA VAL A 61 -15.88 15.84 -3.37
C VAL A 61 -15.98 15.19 -1.99
N THR A 62 -16.15 13.87 -1.97
CA THR A 62 -16.32 13.08 -0.75
C THR A 62 -15.41 11.86 -0.79
N VAL A 63 -14.91 11.47 0.38
CA VAL A 63 -14.16 10.21 0.57
C VAL A 63 -14.81 9.49 1.74
N ASP A 64 -15.55 8.44 1.42
CA ASP A 64 -16.17 7.56 2.41
C ASP A 64 -15.41 6.24 2.49
N TRP A 65 -15.78 5.40 3.45
CA TRP A 65 -15.22 4.07 3.60
C TRP A 65 -16.32 3.08 3.98
N ASN A 66 -16.16 1.85 3.51
CA ASN A 66 -17.07 0.75 3.81
C ASN A 66 -16.27 -0.52 4.12
N VAL A 67 -16.70 -1.30 5.10
CA VAL A 67 -16.12 -2.61 5.41
C VAL A 67 -16.92 -3.66 4.65
N VAL A 68 -16.28 -4.30 3.67
CA VAL A 68 -16.91 -5.31 2.81
C VAL A 68 -16.81 -6.69 3.43
N LEU A 69 -15.62 -7.06 3.96
CA LEU A 69 -15.40 -8.32 4.67
C LEU A 69 -14.96 -8.05 6.10
N GLY A 70 -15.62 -8.73 7.04
CA GLY A 70 -15.33 -8.68 8.47
C GLY A 70 -16.20 -7.66 9.23
N SER A 71 -15.74 -7.21 10.39
CA SER A 71 -16.47 -6.26 11.24
C SER A 71 -15.70 -4.97 11.50
N GLN A 72 -16.44 -3.87 11.66
CA GLN A 72 -15.86 -2.55 11.94
C GLN A 72 -14.97 -2.55 13.20
N GLN A 73 -15.39 -3.23 14.27
CA GLN A 73 -14.62 -3.33 15.52
C GLN A 73 -13.26 -4.04 15.34
N VAL A 74 -13.15 -4.94 14.36
CA VAL A 74 -11.88 -5.61 14.03
C VAL A 74 -11.02 -4.69 13.17
N ALA A 75 -11.62 -3.94 12.24
CA ALA A 75 -10.90 -2.93 11.45
C ALA A 75 -10.32 -1.82 12.34
N GLU A 76 -11.07 -1.33 13.33
CA GLU A 76 -10.61 -0.36 14.32
C GLU A 76 -9.43 -0.91 15.14
N ARG A 77 -9.53 -2.15 15.63
CA ARG A 77 -8.42 -2.83 16.33
C ARG A 77 -7.18 -3.03 15.45
N ALA A 78 -7.36 -3.24 14.15
CA ALA A 78 -6.24 -3.33 13.21
C ALA A 78 -5.55 -1.96 13.00
N LEU A 79 -6.27 -0.86 13.19
CA LEU A 79 -5.78 0.51 13.03
C LEU A 79 -5.23 1.11 14.33
N GLU A 80 -5.61 0.62 15.50
CA GLU A 80 -5.05 1.03 16.81
C GLU A 80 -3.51 1.12 16.86
N PRO A 81 -2.73 0.13 16.39
CA PRO A 81 -1.28 0.20 16.43
C PRO A 81 -0.67 1.15 15.38
N SER A 82 -1.47 1.69 14.44
CA SER A 82 -0.97 2.54 13.36
C SER A 82 -0.59 3.93 13.87
N THR A 83 0.67 4.30 13.69
CA THR A 83 1.15 5.66 14.00
C THR A 83 0.69 6.71 12.97
N CYS A 84 0.36 6.27 11.75
CA CYS A 84 0.12 7.18 10.62
C CYS A 84 -1.35 7.56 10.44
N SER A 85 -2.29 6.65 10.74
CA SER A 85 -3.72 6.92 10.58
C SER A 85 -4.57 5.93 11.37
N ARG A 86 -5.63 6.45 12.00
CA ARG A 86 -6.67 5.69 12.69
C ARG A 86 -7.95 5.49 11.86
N THR A 87 -7.95 5.93 10.60
CA THR A 87 -9.12 5.85 9.71
C THR A 87 -8.79 4.99 8.51
N ILE A 88 -9.77 4.21 8.04
CA ILE A 88 -9.65 3.42 6.82
C ILE A 88 -9.38 4.36 5.64
N ASN A 89 -8.25 4.17 4.98
CA ASN A 89 -7.84 4.98 3.84
C ASN A 89 -7.00 4.17 2.85
N THR A 90 -6.82 4.74 1.66
CA THR A 90 -5.94 4.18 0.61
C THR A 90 -4.65 4.97 0.45
N ALA A 91 -4.40 6.00 1.28
CA ALA A 91 -3.29 6.93 1.09
C ALA A 91 -1.93 6.23 1.19
N LEU A 92 -1.77 5.30 2.14
CA LEU A 92 -0.51 4.55 2.33
C LEU A 92 -0.14 3.72 1.09
N VAL A 93 -1.11 2.99 0.55
CA VAL A 93 -0.93 2.14 -0.63
C VAL A 93 -0.76 2.98 -1.90
N LYS A 94 -1.59 4.01 -2.09
CA LYS A 94 -1.54 4.88 -3.27
C LYS A 94 -0.26 5.72 -3.32
N ARG A 95 0.27 6.17 -2.17
CA ARG A 95 1.59 6.83 -2.11
C ARG A 95 2.68 5.92 -2.65
N GLN A 96 2.78 4.70 -2.14
CA GLN A 96 3.78 3.74 -2.61
C GLN A 96 3.62 3.40 -4.10
N HIS A 97 2.39 3.30 -4.60
CA HIS A 97 2.15 3.12 -6.02
C HIS A 97 2.61 4.31 -6.87
N ALA A 98 2.40 5.54 -6.40
CA ALA A 98 2.88 6.75 -7.07
C ALA A 98 4.41 6.79 -7.09
N THR A 99 5.06 6.65 -5.93
CA THR A 99 6.53 6.57 -5.81
C THR A 99 7.08 5.48 -6.73
N GLY A 100 6.45 4.30 -6.76
CA GLY A 100 6.87 3.20 -7.61
C GLY A 100 6.74 3.50 -9.11
N ARG A 101 5.72 4.24 -9.55
CA ARG A 101 5.58 4.61 -10.97
C ARG A 101 6.57 5.70 -11.39
N ASP A 102 6.94 6.57 -10.47
CA ASP A 102 7.83 7.69 -10.73
C ASP A 102 9.30 7.25 -10.71
N HIS A 103 9.70 6.51 -9.66
CA HIS A 103 11.10 6.13 -9.43
C HIS A 103 11.49 4.78 -10.04
N ASN A 104 10.53 3.98 -10.51
CA ASN A 104 10.81 2.71 -11.18
C ASN A 104 10.21 2.70 -12.58
N ALA A 105 11.07 2.95 -13.57
CA ALA A 105 10.71 2.94 -14.99
C ALA A 105 10.05 1.63 -15.47
N ARG A 106 10.25 0.50 -14.76
CA ARG A 106 9.61 -0.79 -15.06
C ARG A 106 8.13 -0.84 -14.67
N LYS A 107 7.69 0.05 -13.77
CA LYS A 107 6.29 0.20 -13.33
C LYS A 107 5.58 1.35 -14.05
N ALA A 108 6.31 2.17 -14.81
CA ALA A 108 5.72 3.22 -15.64
C ALA A 108 4.99 2.63 -16.85
N ARG A 109 3.98 3.36 -17.36
CA ARG A 109 3.15 2.90 -18.48
C ARG A 109 3.92 3.09 -19.80
N LYS A 110 3.95 2.05 -20.64
CA LYS A 110 4.57 2.07 -22.00
C LYS A 110 6.06 2.42 -21.99
N THR A 111 6.86 1.68 -21.22
CA THR A 111 8.32 1.85 -21.22
C THR A 111 9.01 0.64 -21.87
N TYR A 112 10.18 0.87 -22.46
CA TYR A 112 11.07 -0.20 -22.94
C TYR A 112 11.97 -0.77 -21.84
N TRP A 113 11.72 -0.40 -20.58
CA TRP A 113 12.57 -0.73 -19.45
C TRP A 113 12.01 -1.93 -18.70
N PHE A 114 12.43 -3.13 -19.09
CA PHE A 114 12.07 -4.39 -18.43
C PHE A 114 13.28 -5.00 -17.72
N SER A 115 13.03 -5.96 -16.83
CA SER A 115 14.09 -6.76 -16.20
C SER A 115 14.05 -8.16 -16.77
N ASN A 116 15.20 -8.65 -17.23
CA ASN A 116 15.35 -10.05 -17.64
C ASN A 116 15.46 -10.99 -16.43
N ASP A 117 16.02 -10.49 -15.32
CA ASP A 117 16.16 -11.25 -14.07
C ASP A 117 15.05 -10.86 -13.10
N TRP A 118 14.33 -11.87 -12.60
CA TRP A 118 13.31 -11.73 -11.57
C TRP A 118 13.86 -11.12 -10.27
N ARG A 119 15.06 -11.52 -9.83
CA ARG A 119 15.67 -11.04 -8.59
C ARG A 119 15.95 -9.54 -8.66
N VAL A 120 16.35 -9.05 -9.83
CA VAL A 120 16.55 -7.61 -10.06
C VAL A 120 15.21 -6.89 -10.05
N HIS A 121 14.17 -7.49 -10.65
CA HIS A 121 12.81 -6.94 -10.63
C HIS A 121 12.25 -6.84 -9.20
N GLU A 122 12.45 -7.87 -8.39
CA GLU A 122 12.07 -7.89 -6.99
C GLU A 122 12.88 -6.87 -6.18
N ALA A 123 14.21 -6.86 -6.33
CA ALA A 123 15.08 -5.92 -5.62
C ALA A 123 14.69 -4.46 -5.87
N ILE A 124 14.38 -4.08 -7.11
CA ILE A 124 13.97 -2.70 -7.41
C ILE A 124 12.59 -2.34 -6.86
N ILE A 125 11.68 -3.32 -6.71
CA ILE A 125 10.36 -3.09 -6.08
C ILE A 125 10.53 -2.62 -4.64
N TYR A 126 11.47 -3.22 -3.90
CA TYR A 126 11.76 -2.85 -2.52
C TYR A 126 12.68 -1.62 -2.46
N PHE A 127 13.73 -1.58 -3.28
CA PHE A 127 14.72 -0.50 -3.26
C PHE A 127 14.09 0.88 -3.47
N SER A 128 13.23 1.05 -4.49
CA SER A 128 12.65 2.36 -4.83
C SER A 128 11.92 3.07 -3.68
N PRO A 129 10.94 2.45 -2.97
CA PRO A 129 10.26 3.12 -1.87
C PRO A 129 11.18 3.38 -0.66
N TYR A 130 12.16 2.52 -0.38
CA TYR A 130 13.11 2.79 0.70
C TYR A 130 14.07 3.94 0.35
N SER A 131 14.59 3.96 -0.88
CA SER A 131 15.43 5.06 -1.35
C SER A 131 14.67 6.39 -1.38
N ASP A 132 13.39 6.39 -1.75
CA ASP A 132 12.52 7.58 -1.69
C ASP A 132 12.38 8.11 -0.26
N ASN A 133 12.20 7.23 0.73
CA ASN A 133 12.00 7.64 2.12
C ASN A 133 13.26 8.22 2.78
N PHE A 134 14.46 7.70 2.46
CA PHE A 134 15.71 8.06 3.15
C PHE A 134 16.67 8.91 2.32
N CYS A 135 16.80 8.60 1.02
CA CYS A 135 17.81 9.19 0.15
C CYS A 135 17.26 10.32 -0.73
N TRP A 136 15.94 10.43 -0.86
CA TRP A 136 15.33 11.48 -1.66
C TRP A 136 14.89 12.65 -0.78
N GLY A 137 15.50 13.81 -1.02
CA GLY A 137 15.05 15.09 -0.47
C GLY A 137 14.21 15.82 -1.48
N GLY A 138 12.90 15.58 -1.47
CA GLY A 138 11.98 16.46 -2.18
C GLY A 138 12.21 17.91 -1.74
N GLY A 139 12.32 18.83 -2.69
CA GLY A 139 12.19 20.25 -2.38
C GLY A 139 10.75 20.50 -2.01
N ASP A 140 10.41 20.48 -0.72
CA ASP A 140 9.09 20.90 -0.29
C ASP A 140 8.94 22.39 -0.63
N VAL A 141 8.00 22.71 -1.52
CA VAL A 141 7.65 24.09 -1.79
C VAL A 141 6.77 24.56 -0.64
N ALA A 142 7.31 25.44 0.22
CA ALA A 142 6.56 26.00 1.32
C ALA A 142 5.91 27.32 0.87
N PHE A 143 4.58 27.37 0.93
CA PHE A 143 3.83 28.61 0.76
C PHE A 143 3.79 29.35 2.10
N ALA A 144 4.63 30.37 2.25
CA ALA A 144 4.54 31.30 3.37
C ALA A 144 3.73 32.53 2.92
N TRP A 145 2.91 33.09 3.83
CA TRP A 145 2.16 34.33 3.63
C TRP A 145 3.12 35.48 3.26
N GLY A 146 3.38 35.66 1.97
CA GLY A 146 4.38 36.61 1.45
C GLY A 146 5.12 36.16 0.19
N GLY A 147 5.03 34.88 -0.21
CA GLY A 147 5.57 34.40 -1.48
C GLY A 147 5.93 32.91 -1.47
N TRP A 148 6.20 32.38 -2.68
CA TRP A 148 6.75 31.03 -2.83
C TRP A 148 8.21 31.03 -2.40
N SER A 149 8.54 30.22 -1.40
CA SER A 149 9.93 29.95 -1.03
C SER A 149 10.19 28.45 -1.11
N LEU A 150 11.33 28.08 -1.70
CA LEU A 150 11.82 26.71 -1.61
C LEU A 150 12.21 26.46 -0.16
N ALA A 151 11.52 25.52 0.51
CA ALA A 151 12.00 25.03 1.79
C ALA A 151 13.29 24.23 1.56
N ALA A 152 14.17 24.20 2.56
CA ALA A 152 15.33 23.33 2.53
C ALA A 152 14.89 21.87 2.29
N SER A 153 15.49 21.21 1.29
CA SER A 153 15.21 19.81 0.99
C SER A 153 15.41 18.95 2.24
N LYS A 154 14.36 18.24 2.62
CA LYS A 154 14.32 17.32 3.75
C LYS A 154 13.87 15.96 3.24
N PRO A 155 14.38 14.84 3.78
CA PRO A 155 13.85 13.53 3.42
C PRO A 155 12.38 13.45 3.82
N CYS A 156 11.58 12.70 3.05
CA CYS A 156 10.13 12.70 3.17
C CYS A 156 9.61 12.27 4.57
N ASN A 157 10.42 11.57 5.36
CA ASN A 157 10.10 11.12 6.71
C ASN A 157 10.67 12.01 7.82
N SER A 158 11.23 13.19 7.50
CA SER A 158 11.82 14.11 8.50
C SER A 158 10.84 14.49 9.60
N GLY A 159 9.56 14.69 9.25
CA GLY A 159 8.50 15.03 10.22
C GLY A 159 8.18 13.91 11.21
N ALA A 160 8.56 12.66 10.91
CA ALA A 160 8.36 11.51 11.77
C ALA A 160 9.62 11.15 12.60
N GLY A 161 10.72 11.90 12.46
CA GLY A 161 11.96 11.69 13.21
C GLY A 161 12.80 10.48 12.76
N PHE A 162 12.43 9.81 11.66
CA PHE A 162 13.14 8.63 11.16
C PHE A 162 14.42 8.95 10.40
N ALA A 163 14.52 10.13 9.79
CA ALA A 163 15.75 10.61 9.16
C ALA A 163 15.97 12.07 9.51
N THR A 164 17.16 12.39 10.02
CA THR A 164 17.57 13.74 10.40
C THR A 164 18.18 14.52 9.24
N HIS A 165 18.61 13.83 8.19
CA HIS A 165 19.23 14.38 7.00
C HIS A 165 18.95 13.47 5.79
N ILE A 166 19.18 13.98 4.59
CA ILE A 166 19.10 13.19 3.36
C ILE A 166 20.31 12.25 3.31
N TRP A 167 20.05 10.94 3.23
CA TRP A 167 21.09 9.93 3.20
C TRP A 167 21.66 9.79 1.79
N SER A 168 22.98 9.64 1.67
CA SER A 168 23.50 9.11 0.41
C SER A 168 23.20 7.62 0.30
N VAL A 169 23.10 7.08 -0.93
CA VAL A 169 22.88 5.63 -1.12
C VAL A 169 23.98 4.81 -0.44
N ASN A 170 25.23 5.26 -0.50
CA ASN A 170 26.34 4.58 0.14
C ASN A 170 26.21 4.58 1.67
N GLU A 171 25.89 5.74 2.25
CA GLU A 171 25.66 5.87 3.69
C GLU A 171 24.52 4.99 4.16
N TRP A 172 23.40 4.98 3.43
CA TRP A 172 22.25 4.15 3.77
C TRP A 172 22.57 2.64 3.70
N LEU A 173 23.27 2.19 2.65
CA LEU A 173 23.64 0.79 2.47
C LEU A 173 24.71 0.30 3.46
N THR A 174 25.56 1.22 3.95
CA THR A 174 26.61 0.90 4.93
C THR A 174 26.18 1.14 6.37
N PHE A 175 24.98 1.68 6.57
CA PHE A 175 24.44 1.91 7.90
C PHE A 175 24.18 0.58 8.62
N PRO A 176 24.63 0.41 9.87
CA PRO A 176 24.39 -0.80 10.63
C PRO A 176 22.90 -0.91 10.95
N ALA A 177 22.18 -1.73 10.18
CA ALA A 177 20.75 -1.96 10.35
C ALA A 177 20.42 -2.84 11.57
N VAL A 178 21.43 -3.43 12.22
CA VAL A 178 21.28 -4.30 13.38
C VAL A 178 22.42 -4.02 14.37
N ARG A 179 22.05 -3.73 15.62
CA ARG A 179 22.90 -3.90 16.80
C ARG A 179 22.33 -5.02 17.65
#